data_AF-A0A3C1HXI3-F1
#
_entry.id   AF-A0A3C1HXI3-F1
#
_cell.length_a   1.000
_cell.length_b   1.000
_cell.length_c   1.000
_cell.angle_alpha   90.00
_cell.angle_beta   90.00
_cell.angle_gamma   90.00
#
_symmetry.space_group_name_H-M   'P 1'
#
loop_
_entity.id
_entity.type
_entity.pdbx_description
1 polymer ?
#
loop_
_entity_poly.entity_id
_entity_poly.type
_entity_poly.pdbx_seq_one_letter_code
_entity_poly.pdbx_strand_id
1 'polypeptide(L)'
;MFYTFFQYNWQVRDEWLEWCKQLSEEELIKERIGGVGNILNTFLHIIDVEYSWIRAIQGKEDIAIDFSTFSTIAEVQSLSETYRNEIEVFLTNDGIGNKNAIVTAPWMEGEFTKEEILHHIIAHEIHHIGQLSVWAREMGRKPVSANVIFRGLF
;
A
#
# COMPACT_ATOMS: atom_id res chain seq x y z
N MET A 1 -1.65 18.12 0.37
CA MET A 1 -0.29 17.55 0.48
C MET A 1 -0.35 16.04 0.69
N PHE A 2 -1.04 15.52 1.72
CA PHE A 2 -1.19 14.06 1.91
C PHE A 2 -1.83 13.36 0.71
N TYR A 3 -3.02 13.82 0.28
CA TYR A 3 -3.75 13.18 -0.82
C TYR A 3 -2.91 12.99 -2.09
N THR A 4 -2.08 13.97 -2.44
CA THR A 4 -1.17 13.89 -3.59
C THR A 4 -0.17 12.73 -3.49
N PHE A 5 0.34 12.43 -2.28
CA PHE A 5 1.22 11.27 -2.06
C PHE A 5 0.46 9.94 -2.07
N PHE A 6 -0.79 9.90 -1.62
CA PHE A 6 -1.66 8.73 -1.83
C PHE A 6 -1.87 8.48 -3.33
N GLN A 7 -2.18 9.52 -4.11
CA GLN A 7 -2.32 9.40 -5.57
C GLN A 7 -1.02 8.91 -6.24
N TYR A 8 0.14 9.43 -5.82
CA TYR A 8 1.44 8.96 -6.27
C TYR A 8 1.65 7.47 -5.97
N ASN A 9 1.42 7.06 -4.73
CA ASN A 9 1.57 5.68 -4.29
C ASN A 9 0.64 4.75 -5.09
N TRP A 10 -0.62 5.13 -5.27
CA TRP A 10 -1.59 4.38 -6.05
C TRP A 10 -1.19 4.23 -7.51
N GLN A 11 -0.74 5.29 -8.19
CA GLN A 11 -0.24 5.22 -9.56
C GLN A 11 0.95 4.25 -9.68
N VAL A 12 1.90 4.33 -8.75
CA VAL A 12 3.09 3.47 -8.75
C VAL A 12 2.71 2.03 -8.44
N ARG A 13 1.80 1.79 -7.49
CA ARG A 13 1.27 0.45 -7.17
C ARG A 13 0.60 -0.18 -8.37
N ASP A 14 -0.23 0.56 -9.11
CA ASP A 14 -0.92 0.06 -10.29
C ASP A 14 0.07 -0.30 -11.41
N GLU A 15 1.09 0.54 -11.65
CA GLU A 15 2.18 0.24 -12.58
C GLU A 15 2.96 -1.02 -12.18
N TRP A 16 3.17 -1.23 -10.88
CA TRP A 16 3.83 -2.42 -10.35
C TRP A 16 2.98 -3.68 -10.45
N LEU A 17 1.68 -3.59 -10.19
CA LEU A 17 0.74 -4.71 -10.40
C LEU A 17 0.68 -5.09 -11.89
N GLU A 18 0.65 -4.12 -12.79
CA GLU A 18 0.75 -4.36 -14.23
C GLU A 18 2.10 -5.00 -14.60
N TRP A 19 3.20 -4.47 -14.06
CA TRP A 19 4.54 -5.04 -14.24
C TRP A 19 4.61 -6.51 -13.78
N CYS A 20 3.87 -6.88 -12.74
CA CYS A 20 3.85 -8.25 -12.21
C CYS A 20 3.13 -9.25 -13.14
N LYS A 21 2.30 -8.80 -14.09
CA LYS A 21 1.62 -9.69 -15.06
C LYS A 21 2.60 -10.44 -15.97
N GLN A 22 3.85 -10.00 -16.05
CA GLN A 22 4.91 -10.70 -16.79
C GLN A 22 5.56 -11.87 -16.01
N LEU A 23 5.25 -12.00 -14.72
CA LEU A 23 5.81 -13.03 -13.84
C LEU A 23 4.87 -14.23 -13.77
N SER A 24 5.43 -15.42 -13.56
CA SER A 24 4.64 -16.60 -13.19
C SER A 24 4.16 -16.47 -11.74
N GLU A 25 3.08 -17.17 -11.40
CA GLU A 25 2.61 -17.31 -10.02
C GLU A 25 3.74 -17.81 -9.09
N GLU A 26 4.56 -18.76 -9.55
CA GLU A 26 5.73 -19.24 -8.82
C GLU A 26 6.72 -18.11 -8.48
N GLU A 27 7.05 -17.22 -9.43
CA GLU A 27 7.98 -16.11 -9.17
C GLU A 27 7.39 -15.02 -8.26
N LEU A 28 6.07 -14.90 -8.21
CA LEU A 28 5.35 -13.96 -7.34
C LEU A 28 5.39 -14.39 -5.87
N ILE A 29 5.22 -15.68 -5.61
CA ILE A 29 5.22 -16.27 -4.25
C ILE A 29 6.60 -16.76 -3.80
N LYS A 30 7.60 -16.71 -4.69
CA LYS A 30 8.97 -17.12 -4.37
C LYS A 30 9.54 -16.29 -3.23
N GLU A 31 10.00 -16.98 -2.19
CA GLU A 31 10.70 -16.37 -1.06
C GLU A 31 12.02 -15.72 -1.50
N ARG A 32 12.25 -14.51 -0.99
CA ARG A 32 13.36 -13.62 -1.26
C ARG A 32 13.81 -13.00 0.06
N ILE A 33 15.06 -12.54 0.09
CA ILE A 33 15.59 -11.86 1.28
C ILE A 33 15.08 -10.42 1.29
N GLY A 34 14.56 -9.99 2.45
CA GLY A 34 14.10 -8.63 2.70
C GLY A 34 12.58 -8.51 2.79
N GLY A 35 12.11 -7.41 3.41
CA GLY A 35 10.68 -7.11 3.50
C GLY A 35 9.87 -8.24 4.14
N VAL A 36 8.74 -8.54 3.50
CA VAL A 36 7.77 -9.55 3.94
C VAL A 36 7.88 -10.88 3.17
N GLY A 37 9.05 -11.17 2.59
CA GLY A 37 9.39 -12.49 2.04
C GLY A 37 9.18 -12.63 0.53
N ASN A 38 8.06 -12.20 -0.03
CA ASN A 38 7.81 -12.33 -1.48
C ASN A 38 6.99 -11.17 -2.08
N ILE A 39 6.88 -11.16 -3.42
CA ILE A 39 6.30 -10.04 -4.17
C ILE A 39 4.79 -9.93 -3.91
N LEU A 40 4.07 -11.05 -3.96
CA LEU A 40 2.62 -11.09 -3.74
C LEU A 40 2.27 -10.58 -2.34
N ASN A 41 2.93 -11.12 -1.31
CA ASN A 41 2.73 -10.73 0.09
C ASN A 41 3.13 -9.29 0.34
N THR A 42 4.09 -8.73 -0.42
CA THR A 42 4.45 -7.32 -0.30
C THR A 42 3.29 -6.40 -0.67
N PHE A 43 2.57 -6.69 -1.76
CA PHE A 43 1.39 -5.89 -2.11
C PHE A 43 0.25 -6.09 -1.11
N LEU A 44 -0.02 -7.34 -0.70
CA LEU A 44 -1.05 -7.61 0.31
C LEU A 44 -0.76 -6.85 1.59
N HIS A 45 0.49 -6.86 2.05
CA HIS A 45 0.92 -6.11 3.24
C HIS A 45 0.76 -4.60 3.09
N ILE A 46 1.13 -4.03 1.95
CA ILE A 46 0.92 -2.59 1.68
C ILE A 46 -0.58 -2.25 1.76
N ILE A 47 -1.43 -3.02 1.09
CA ILE A 47 -2.87 -2.76 0.98
C ILE A 47 -3.56 -2.94 2.34
N ASP A 48 -3.19 -3.98 3.08
CA ASP A 48 -3.66 -4.29 4.43
C ASP A 48 -3.33 -3.16 5.41
N VAL A 49 -2.05 -2.77 5.49
CA VAL A 49 -1.61 -1.69 6.39
C VAL A 49 -2.26 -0.34 6.04
N GLU A 50 -2.34 0.01 4.75
CA GLU A 50 -3.03 1.23 4.30
C GLU A 50 -4.49 1.24 4.79
N TYR A 51 -5.22 0.15 4.52
CA TYR A 51 -6.65 0.08 4.80
C TYR A 51 -6.94 0.01 6.31
N SER A 52 -6.22 -0.82 7.07
CA SER A 52 -6.36 -0.92 8.52
C SER A 52 -6.15 0.43 9.20
N TRP A 53 -5.08 1.17 8.85
CA TRP A 53 -4.86 2.49 9.45
C TRP A 53 -5.95 3.51 9.08
N ILE A 54 -6.45 3.51 7.85
CA ILE A 54 -7.58 4.37 7.47
C ILE A 54 -8.84 3.99 8.25
N ARG A 55 -9.12 2.70 8.44
CA ARG A 55 -10.23 2.21 9.26
C ARG A 55 -10.10 2.66 10.73
N ALA A 56 -8.90 2.60 11.30
CA ALA A 56 -8.64 3.11 12.65
C ALA A 56 -8.90 4.62 12.74
N ILE A 57 -8.44 5.41 11.78
CA ILE A 57 -8.75 6.86 11.71
C ILE A 57 -10.27 7.10 11.65
N GLN A 58 -11.01 6.24 10.95
CA GLN A 58 -12.47 6.31 10.85
C GLN A 58 -13.21 5.80 12.10
N GLY A 59 -12.50 5.25 13.09
CA GLY A 59 -13.10 4.63 14.28
C GLY A 59 -13.87 3.35 13.99
N LYS A 60 -13.53 2.65 12.90
CA LYS A 60 -14.15 1.39 12.50
C LYS A 60 -13.30 0.21 12.96
N GLU A 61 -13.92 -0.96 13.10
CA GLU A 61 -13.21 -2.22 13.40
C GLU A 61 -12.22 -2.57 12.29
N ASP A 62 -11.16 -3.28 12.66
CA ASP A 62 -10.19 -3.80 11.69
C ASP A 62 -10.78 -4.93 10.85
N ILE A 63 -10.23 -5.15 9.66
CA ILE A 63 -10.57 -6.29 8.81
C ILE A 63 -9.26 -6.95 8.41
N ALA A 64 -8.84 -7.95 9.19
CA ALA A 64 -7.63 -8.70 8.91
C ALA A 64 -7.76 -9.49 7.60
N ILE A 65 -6.76 -9.38 6.73
CA ILE A 65 -6.69 -10.13 5.48
C ILE A 65 -5.95 -11.44 5.70
N ASP A 66 -6.56 -12.56 5.31
CA ASP A 66 -5.86 -13.85 5.25
C ASP A 66 -5.10 -13.96 3.92
N PHE A 67 -3.78 -13.75 3.97
CA PHE A 67 -2.92 -13.75 2.79
C PHE A 67 -2.95 -15.10 2.06
N SER A 68 -3.25 -16.20 2.76
CA SER A 68 -3.30 -17.54 2.15
C SER A 68 -4.47 -17.70 1.17
N THR A 69 -5.44 -16.78 1.19
CA THR A 69 -6.58 -16.77 0.26
C THR A 69 -6.27 -16.08 -1.07
N PHE A 70 -5.05 -15.55 -1.23
CA PHE A 70 -4.60 -14.86 -2.44
C PHE A 70 -3.47 -15.66 -3.11
N SER A 71 -3.60 -15.87 -4.41
CA SER A 71 -2.60 -16.63 -5.20
C SER A 71 -2.22 -15.94 -6.51
N THR A 72 -3.00 -14.95 -6.94
CA THR A 72 -2.82 -14.27 -8.23
C THR A 72 -2.75 -12.76 -8.09
N ILE A 73 -2.08 -12.10 -9.04
CA ILE A 73 -2.04 -10.62 -9.11
C ILE A 73 -3.42 -10.03 -9.36
N ALA A 74 -4.30 -10.74 -10.07
CA ALA A 74 -5.66 -10.26 -10.34
C ALA A 74 -6.48 -10.12 -9.06
N GLU A 75 -6.35 -11.06 -8.12
CA GLU A 75 -7.01 -10.99 -6.80
C GLU A 75 -6.46 -9.81 -5.98
N VAL A 76 -5.14 -9.62 -5.96
CA VAL A 76 -4.50 -8.49 -5.27
C VAL A 76 -4.93 -7.15 -5.89
N GLN A 77 -5.02 -7.07 -7.21
CA GLN A 77 -5.51 -5.88 -7.91
C GLN A 77 -6.96 -5.58 -7.55
N SER A 78 -7.84 -6.59 -7.58
CA SER A 78 -9.25 -6.43 -7.19
C SER A 78 -9.42 -5.95 -5.75
N LEU A 79 -8.60 -6.48 -4.82
CA LEU A 79 -8.57 -6.04 -3.42
C LEU A 79 -8.12 -4.57 -3.33
N SER A 80 -7.04 -4.22 -4.02
CA SER A 80 -6.51 -2.85 -4.05
C SER A 80 -7.54 -1.85 -4.53
N GLU A 81 -8.26 -2.16 -5.61
CA GLU A 81 -9.31 -1.31 -6.17
C GLU A 81 -10.50 -1.18 -5.19
N THR A 82 -10.90 -2.29 -4.56
CA THR A 82 -12.01 -2.30 -3.60
C THR A 82 -11.73 -1.38 -2.42
N TYR A 83 -10.56 -1.53 -1.79
CA TYR A 83 -10.20 -0.71 -0.62
C TYR A 83 -9.89 0.73 -1.00
N ARG A 84 -9.24 0.96 -2.15
CA ARG A 84 -8.97 2.32 -2.64
C ARG A 84 -10.25 3.13 -2.82
N ASN A 85 -11.33 2.53 -3.33
CA ASN A 85 -12.60 3.25 -3.47
C ASN A 85 -13.12 3.80 -2.13
N GLU A 86 -13.06 3.00 -1.05
CA GLU A 86 -13.47 3.47 0.28
C GLU A 86 -12.51 4.54 0.83
N ILE A 87 -11.20 4.33 0.67
CA ILE A 87 -10.18 5.26 1.14
C ILE A 87 -10.29 6.60 0.41
N GLU A 88 -10.48 6.60 -0.91
CA GLU A 88 -10.58 7.81 -1.72
C GLU A 88 -11.82 8.64 -1.34
N VAL A 89 -12.97 7.99 -1.16
CA VAL A 89 -14.19 8.65 -0.66
C VAL A 89 -13.92 9.30 0.70
N PHE A 90 -13.16 8.64 1.58
CA PHE A 90 -12.79 9.21 2.87
C PHE A 90 -11.84 10.40 2.75
N LEU A 91 -10.74 10.26 2.00
CA LEU A 91 -9.71 11.30 1.88
C LEU A 91 -10.24 12.57 1.21
N THR A 92 -11.19 12.43 0.28
CA THR A 92 -11.82 13.57 -0.43
C THR A 92 -12.93 14.26 0.37
N ASN A 93 -13.61 13.54 1.27
CA ASN A 93 -14.65 14.09 2.15
C ASN A 93 -14.12 14.51 3.53
N ASP A 94 -13.10 15.38 3.56
CA ASP A 94 -12.48 15.90 4.79
C ASP A 94 -11.77 14.86 5.68
N GLY A 95 -11.45 13.67 5.15
CA GLY A 95 -10.71 12.64 5.91
C GLY A 95 -9.35 13.13 6.43
N ILE A 96 -8.75 14.10 5.75
CA ILE A 96 -7.46 14.75 6.09
C ILE A 96 -7.65 15.92 7.09
N GLY A 97 -8.88 16.34 7.37
CA GLY A 97 -9.22 17.37 8.35
C GLY A 97 -8.87 16.95 9.79
N ASN A 98 -8.75 17.95 10.68
CA ASN A 98 -8.33 17.79 12.09
C ASN A 98 -7.15 16.81 12.29
N LYS A 99 -5.98 17.24 11.82
CA LYS A 99 -4.72 16.49 11.85
C LYS A 99 -4.27 16.02 13.24
N ASN A 100 -4.63 16.78 14.28
CA ASN A 100 -4.25 16.48 15.68
C ASN A 100 -5.27 15.57 16.37
N ALA A 101 -6.29 15.07 15.66
CA ALA A 101 -7.22 14.10 16.22
C ALA A 101 -6.44 12.86 16.69
N ILE A 102 -6.74 12.44 17.92
CA ILE A 102 -6.15 11.24 18.52
C ILE A 102 -6.89 10.02 17.98
N VAL A 103 -6.11 9.01 17.61
CA VAL A 103 -6.55 7.72 17.06
C VAL A 103 -5.88 6.62 17.87
N THR A 104 -6.65 5.58 18.18
CA THR A 104 -6.17 4.34 18.80
C THR A 104 -6.39 3.18 17.84
N ALA A 105 -5.46 2.23 17.80
CA ALA A 105 -5.58 1.04 16.95
C ALA A 105 -5.71 -0.22 17.81
N PRO A 106 -6.63 -1.15 17.52
CA PRO A 106 -6.84 -2.34 18.35
C PRO A 106 -5.66 -3.31 18.36
N TRP A 107 -4.76 -3.25 17.37
CA TRP A 107 -3.57 -4.09 17.25
C TRP A 107 -2.30 -3.47 17.82
N MET A 108 -2.33 -2.21 18.28
CA MET A 108 -1.13 -1.51 18.75
C MET A 108 -1.45 -0.61 19.95
N GLU A 109 -0.76 -0.87 21.07
CA GLU A 109 -0.87 -0.02 22.24
C GLU A 109 -0.32 1.38 21.94
N GLY A 110 -1.08 2.41 22.32
CA GLY A 110 -0.70 3.81 22.17
C GLY A 110 -1.80 4.69 21.59
N GLU A 111 -1.55 5.99 21.68
CA GLU A 111 -2.36 7.03 21.03
C GLU A 111 -1.50 7.67 19.95
N PHE A 112 -2.09 7.88 18.78
CA PHE A 112 -1.43 8.44 17.62
C PHE A 112 -2.23 9.63 17.11
N THR A 113 -1.55 10.64 16.58
CA THR A 113 -2.25 11.66 15.82
C THR A 113 -2.61 11.14 14.43
N LYS A 114 -3.72 11.61 13.88
CA LYS A 114 -4.08 11.34 12.49
C LYS A 114 -2.94 11.72 11.52
N GLU A 115 -2.24 12.83 11.78
CA GLU A 115 -1.10 13.25 10.96
C GLU A 115 0.06 12.25 10.98
N GLU A 116 0.42 11.70 12.13
CA GLU A 116 1.45 10.67 12.23
C GLU A 116 1.07 9.42 11.42
N ILE A 117 -0.19 8.97 11.54
CA ILE A 117 -0.68 7.82 10.78
C ILE A 117 -0.62 8.08 9.27
N LEU A 118 -1.07 9.24 8.80
CA LEU A 118 -1.04 9.56 7.36
C LEU A 118 0.39 9.60 6.80
N HIS A 119 1.36 10.13 7.55
CA HIS A 119 2.77 10.07 7.16
C HIS A 119 3.31 8.64 7.16
N HIS A 120 2.92 7.85 8.16
CA HIS A 120 3.32 6.45 8.27
C HIS A 120 2.84 5.65 7.05
N ILE A 121 1.56 5.75 6.68
CA ILE A 121 1.00 5.06 5.50
C ILE A 121 1.79 5.40 4.24
N ILE A 122 2.04 6.70 4.00
CA ILE A 122 2.77 7.16 2.80
C ILE A 122 4.19 6.58 2.77
N ALA A 123 4.92 6.70 3.88
CA ALA A 123 6.30 6.22 3.96
C ALA A 123 6.40 4.69 3.87
N HIS A 124 5.44 3.97 4.46
CA HIS A 124 5.37 2.51 4.48
C HIS A 124 5.27 1.92 3.08
N GLU A 125 4.34 2.41 2.25
CA GLU A 125 4.21 1.92 0.87
C GLU A 125 5.45 2.27 0.03
N ILE A 126 5.98 3.50 0.12
CA ILE A 126 7.21 3.89 -0.58
C ILE A 126 8.39 2.99 -0.20
N HIS A 127 8.52 2.66 1.08
CA HIS A 127 9.55 1.76 1.59
C HIS A 127 9.45 0.37 0.96
N HIS A 128 8.27 -0.25 0.97
CA HIS A 128 8.06 -1.59 0.44
C HIS A 128 8.15 -1.65 -1.09
N ILE A 129 7.65 -0.63 -1.80
CA ILE A 129 7.86 -0.49 -3.24
C ILE A 129 9.36 -0.38 -3.58
N GLY A 130 10.15 0.28 -2.72
CA GLY A 130 11.60 0.31 -2.84
C GLY A 130 12.24 -1.09 -2.84
N GLN A 131 11.74 -2.00 -2.00
CA GLN A 131 12.21 -3.39 -1.94
C GLN A 131 11.93 -4.14 -3.24
N LEU A 132 10.73 -3.97 -3.82
CA LEU A 132 10.38 -4.56 -5.12
C LEU A 132 11.33 -4.13 -6.24
N SER A 133 11.82 -2.89 -6.20
CA SER A 133 12.77 -2.38 -7.19
C SER A 133 14.10 -3.15 -7.18
N VAL A 134 14.54 -3.62 -6.01
CA VAL A 134 15.75 -4.45 -5.86
C VAL A 134 15.50 -5.83 -6.46
N TRP A 135 14.41 -6.49 -6.08
CA TRP A 135 14.08 -7.82 -6.60
C TRP A 135 13.83 -7.83 -8.10
N ALA A 136 13.25 -6.76 -8.66
CA ALA A 136 13.14 -6.58 -10.11
C ALA A 136 14.51 -6.62 -10.80
N ARG A 137 15.53 -5.97 -10.21
CA ARG A 137 16.90 -5.99 -10.74
C ARG A 137 17.58 -7.33 -10.58
N GLU A 138 17.37 -8.03 -9.48
CA GLU A 138 17.88 -9.41 -9.28
C GLU A 138 17.32 -10.37 -10.33
N MET A 139 16.07 -10.16 -10.77
CA MET A 139 15.46 -10.90 -11.88
C MET A 139 15.93 -10.43 -13.27
N GLY A 140 16.86 -9.49 -13.37
CA GLY A 140 17.33 -8.92 -14.64
C GLY A 140 16.30 -8.04 -15.36
N ARG A 141 15.28 -7.55 -14.65
CA ARG A 141 14.18 -6.76 -15.20
C ARG A 141 14.33 -5.28 -14.84
N LYS A 142 13.77 -4.40 -15.68
CA LYS A 142 13.68 -2.96 -15.38
C LYS A 142 12.55 -2.73 -14.38
N PRO A 143 12.79 -2.08 -13.22
CA PRO A 143 11.75 -1.74 -12.26
C PRO A 143 10.88 -0.60 -12.77
N VAL A 144 9.69 -0.49 -12.20
CA VAL A 144 8.83 0.69 -12.34
C VAL A 144 9.54 1.92 -11.77
N SER A 145 9.30 3.08 -12.38
CA SER A 145 9.93 4.34 -11.96
C SER A 145 9.33 4.83 -10.64
N ALA A 146 10.16 5.05 -9.62
CA ALA A 146 9.76 5.72 -8.38
C ALA A 146 9.84 7.26 -8.47
N ASN A 147 9.97 7.83 -9.69
CA ASN A 147 10.05 9.28 -9.85
C ASN A 147 8.68 9.91 -9.58
N VAL A 148 8.61 10.86 -8.66
CA VAL A 148 7.40 11.66 -8.40
C VAL A 148 7.18 12.73 -9.48
N ILE A 149 8.26 13.25 -10.07
CA ILE A 149 8.19 14.31 -11.09
C ILE A 149 7.65 13.72 -12.40
N PHE A 150 6.87 14.52 -13.14
CA PHE A 150 6.22 14.15 -14.42
C PHE A 150 5.10 13.11 -14.30
N ARG A 151 4.48 12.98 -13.12
CA ARG A 151 3.29 12.14 -12.89
C ARG A 151 1.95 12.90 -12.93
N GLY A 152 1.98 14.22 -13.16
CA GLY A 152 0.78 15.05 -13.26
C GLY A 152 0.05 15.31 -11.93
N LEU A 153 0.78 15.21 -10.81
CA LEU A 153 0.23 15.32 -9.44
C LEU A 153 0.49 16.68 -8.77
N PHE A 154 1.36 17.51 -9.35
CA PHE A 154 1.81 18.81 -8.83
C PHE A 154 1.77 19.87 -9.92
#